data_AF-X0TA78-F1
#
_entry.id   AF-X0TA78-F1
#
_cell.length_a   1.000
_cell.length_b   1.000
_cell.length_c   1.000
_cell.angle_alpha   90.00
_cell.angle_beta   90.00
_cell.angle_gamma   90.00
#
_symmetry.space_group_name_H-M   'P 1'
#
loop_
_entity.id
_entity.type
_entity.pdbx_description
1 polymer ?
#
loop_
_entity_poly.entity_id
_entity_poly.type
_entity_poly.pdbx_seq_one_letter_code
_entity_poly.pdbx_strand_id
1 'polypeptide(L)'
;MAKEEKILVVERKVLEEAGMFQGLAFDVDRYLGKLFVQGVPYFLPRSQAEADPTYKQLIPYVIMACDGKYLSYVRGTRAGERRLVGNRSIGIGGHINPVDNEVPLFDRDFRKMYNTAVERE
;
A
#
# COMPACT_ATOMS: atom_id res chain seq x y z
N MET A 1 -18.55 6.83 17.87
CA MET A 1 -17.88 7.38 16.68
C MET A 1 -16.97 6.30 16.12
N ALA A 2 -17.04 5.98 14.83
CA ALA A 2 -16.12 4.99 14.25
C ALA A 2 -14.69 5.53 14.35
N LYS A 3 -13.74 4.69 14.81
CA LYS A 3 -12.32 5.03 14.88
C LYS A 3 -11.84 5.30 13.45
N GLU A 4 -11.24 6.46 13.21
CA GLU A 4 -10.73 6.82 11.89
C GLU A 4 -9.65 5.83 11.43
N GLU A 5 -9.76 5.35 10.20
CA GLU A 5 -8.81 4.40 9.60
C GLU A 5 -7.41 5.04 9.52
N LYS A 6 -6.39 4.35 10.04
CA LYS A 6 -4.99 4.72 9.86
C LYS A 6 -4.33 3.79 8.86
N ILE A 7 -3.49 4.35 8.00
CA ILE A 7 -2.83 3.64 6.89
C ILE A 7 -1.34 3.90 6.89
N LEU A 8 -0.56 2.94 6.38
CA LEU A 8 0.89 3.06 6.28
C LEU A 8 1.29 3.99 5.12
N VAL A 9 2.08 5.00 5.43
CA VAL A 9 2.58 5.97 4.46
C VAL A 9 4.09 6.16 4.58
N VAL A 10 4.68 6.75 3.54
CA VAL A 10 6.01 7.37 3.56
C VAL A 10 5.90 8.80 3.05
N GLU A 11 6.85 9.66 3.40
CA GLU A 11 6.98 10.96 2.75
C GLU A 11 7.43 10.78 1.29
N ARG A 12 6.83 11.57 0.39
CA ARG A 12 7.13 11.57 -1.05
C ARG A 12 8.61 11.80 -1.35
N LYS A 13 9.28 12.64 -0.55
CA LYS A 13 10.70 12.95 -0.72
C LYS A 13 11.59 11.70 -0.69
N VAL A 14 11.21 10.68 0.08
CA VAL A 14 11.93 9.40 0.16
C VAL A 14 11.90 8.69 -1.20
N LEU A 15 10.75 8.72 -1.88
CA LEU A 15 10.62 8.18 -3.24
C LEU A 15 11.39 9.02 -4.26
N GLU A 16 11.38 10.34 -4.11
CA GLU A 16 12.13 11.26 -4.98
C GLU A 16 13.64 11.04 -4.87
N GLU A 17 14.15 10.86 -3.66
CA GLU A 17 15.54 10.50 -3.38
C GLU A 17 15.88 9.09 -3.84
N ALA A 18 14.92 8.14 -3.81
CA ALA A 18 15.11 6.82 -4.39
C ALA A 18 15.22 6.92 -5.90
N GLY A 19 14.39 7.74 -6.55
CA GLY A 19 14.34 7.98 -7.99
C GLY A 19 12.92 7.87 -8.52
N MET A 20 12.39 8.96 -9.05
CA MET A 20 11.04 9.00 -9.61
C MET A 20 10.94 8.21 -10.93
N PHE A 21 9.77 7.61 -11.13
CA PHE A 21 9.42 6.91 -12.35
C PHE A 21 7.93 7.09 -12.66
N GLN A 22 7.55 6.75 -13.89
CA GLN A 22 6.17 6.69 -14.34
C GLN A 22 5.91 5.28 -14.91
N GLY A 23 4.92 4.57 -14.38
CA GLY A 23 4.63 3.19 -14.77
C GLY A 23 5.10 2.18 -13.72
N LEU A 24 5.88 1.17 -14.14
CA LEU A 24 6.41 0.12 -13.27
C LEU A 24 7.94 0.21 -13.23
N ALA A 25 8.52 0.08 -12.03
CA ALA A 25 9.95 -0.05 -11.82
C ALA A 25 10.25 -1.43 -11.21
N PHE A 26 11.11 -2.20 -11.88
CA PHE A 26 11.48 -3.56 -11.46
C PHE A 26 12.80 -3.63 -10.68
N ASP A 27 13.52 -2.52 -10.57
CA ASP A 27 14.64 -2.34 -9.64
C ASP A 27 14.10 -2.11 -8.21
N VAL A 28 13.45 -3.13 -7.66
CA VAL A 28 12.66 -3.02 -6.42
C VAL A 28 13.55 -2.77 -5.19
N ASP A 29 14.72 -3.39 -5.14
CA ASP A 29 15.63 -3.31 -3.99
C ASP A 29 16.10 -1.87 -3.71
N ARG A 30 16.30 -1.08 -4.77
CA ARG A 30 16.60 0.35 -4.70
C ARG A 30 15.57 1.13 -3.88
N TYR A 31 14.30 0.75 -3.94
CA TYR A 31 13.21 1.39 -3.21
C TYR A 31 13.02 0.79 -1.82
N LEU A 32 13.01 -0.55 -1.70
CA LEU A 32 12.77 -1.23 -0.42
C LEU A 32 13.77 -0.80 0.65
N GLY A 33 15.04 -0.65 0.29
CA GLY A 33 16.09 -0.21 1.21
C GLY A 33 15.90 1.20 1.78
N LYS A 34 15.15 2.07 1.09
CA LYS A 34 14.83 3.43 1.56
C LYS A 34 13.46 3.52 2.24
N LEU A 35 12.45 2.83 1.70
CA LEU A 35 11.07 2.89 2.18
C LEU A 35 10.89 2.26 3.57
N PHE A 36 11.73 1.28 3.93
CA PHE A 36 11.63 0.55 5.19
C PHE A 36 12.75 0.87 6.19
N VAL A 37 13.45 1.99 6.01
CA VAL A 37 14.35 2.52 7.04
C VAL A 37 13.54 2.89 8.28
N GLN A 38 14.08 2.62 9.47
CA GLN A 38 13.42 2.95 10.73
C GLN A 38 13.05 4.45 10.78
N GLY A 39 11.79 4.74 11.07
CA GLY A 39 11.24 6.11 11.13
C GLY A 39 10.79 6.70 9.80
N VAL A 40 11.05 6.04 8.66
CA VAL A 40 10.55 6.47 7.35
C VAL A 40 9.07 6.14 7.17
N PRO A 41 8.62 4.88 7.29
CA PRO A 41 7.22 4.55 7.20
C PRO A 41 6.52 4.77 8.55
N TYR A 42 5.31 5.31 8.52
CA TYR A 42 4.49 5.51 9.73
C TYR A 42 3.00 5.53 9.39
N PHE A 43 2.17 5.48 10.43
CA PHE A 43 0.71 5.47 10.27
C PHE A 43 0.13 6.87 10.32
N LEU A 44 -0.65 7.23 9.30
CA LEU A 44 -1.37 8.49 9.19
C LEU A 44 -2.88 8.23 9.04
N PRO A 45 -3.78 9.08 9.56
CA PRO A 45 -5.20 8.98 9.25
C PRO A 45 -5.42 9.03 7.74
N ARG A 46 -6.26 8.13 7.23
CA ARG A 46 -6.52 7.97 5.80
C ARG A 46 -7.01 9.27 5.15
N SER A 47 -7.90 10.00 5.83
CA SER A 47 -8.43 11.27 5.33
C SER A 47 -7.33 12.30 5.05
N GLN A 48 -6.28 12.32 5.87
CA GLN A 48 -5.12 13.20 5.70
C GLN A 48 -4.21 12.70 4.58
N ALA A 49 -3.95 11.39 4.54
CA ALA A 49 -3.09 10.76 3.54
C ALA A 49 -3.67 10.79 2.10
N GLU A 50 -4.99 10.81 1.95
CA GLU A 50 -5.65 10.90 0.63
C GLU A 50 -5.64 12.33 0.07
N ALA A 51 -5.68 13.34 0.94
CA ALA A 51 -5.76 14.74 0.55
C ALA A 51 -4.37 15.40 0.34
N ASP A 52 -3.33 14.87 0.98
CA ASP A 52 -2.00 15.48 0.98
C ASP A 52 -1.01 14.73 0.07
N PRO A 53 -0.59 15.33 -1.06
CA PRO A 53 0.31 14.70 -2.01
C PRO A 53 1.76 14.59 -1.53
N THR A 54 2.10 15.16 -0.36
CA THR A 54 3.41 15.01 0.28
C THR A 54 3.59 13.61 0.88
N TYR A 55 2.51 12.84 1.03
CA TYR A 55 2.56 11.44 1.46
C TYR A 55 2.27 10.48 0.32
N LYS A 56 2.92 9.31 0.36
CA LYS A 56 2.64 8.17 -0.51
C LYS A 56 2.18 7.00 0.34
N GLN A 57 1.04 6.45 -0.02
CA GLN A 57 0.44 5.30 0.67
C GLN A 57 1.11 4.02 0.17
N LEU A 58 1.57 3.16 1.09
CA LEU A 58 2.10 1.85 0.73
C LEU A 58 0.94 0.87 0.58
N ILE A 59 0.71 0.43 -0.66
CA ILE A 59 -0.40 -0.45 -1.04
C ILE A 59 0.17 -1.78 -1.53
N PRO A 60 0.02 -2.88 -0.77
CA PRO A 60 0.14 -4.24 -1.30
C PRO A 60 -0.81 -4.41 -2.49
N TYR A 61 -0.28 -4.93 -3.60
CA TYR A 61 -1.06 -5.18 -4.80
C TYR A 61 -0.67 -6.52 -5.41
N VAL A 62 -1.57 -7.48 -5.37
CA VAL A 62 -1.32 -8.86 -5.81
C VAL A 62 -2.03 -9.14 -7.13
N ILE A 63 -1.38 -9.90 -8.00
CA ILE A 63 -1.98 -10.41 -9.23
C ILE A 63 -2.07 -11.93 -9.08
N MET A 64 -3.29 -12.46 -9.08
CA MET A 64 -3.53 -13.90 -9.00
C MET A 64 -3.43 -14.55 -10.38
N ALA A 65 -2.62 -15.60 -10.47
CA ALA A 65 -2.46 -16.43 -11.65
C ALA A 65 -2.73 -17.91 -11.31
N CYS A 66 -3.40 -18.63 -12.21
CA CYS A 66 -3.67 -20.06 -12.11
C CYS A 66 -3.67 -20.67 -13.51
N ASP A 67 -2.81 -21.66 -13.76
CA ASP A 67 -2.67 -22.35 -15.05
C ASP A 67 -2.56 -21.41 -16.26
N GLY A 68 -1.70 -20.39 -16.14
CA GLY A 68 -1.48 -19.38 -17.20
C GLY A 68 -2.65 -18.40 -17.41
N LYS A 69 -3.71 -18.48 -16.60
CA LYS A 69 -4.83 -17.54 -16.57
C LYS A 69 -4.66 -16.56 -15.42
N TYR A 70 -5.17 -15.35 -15.60
CA TYR A 70 -5.11 -14.29 -14.59
C TYR A 70 -6.51 -13.90 -14.15
N LEU A 71 -6.69 -13.66 -12.85
CA LEU A 71 -7.95 -13.14 -12.34
C LEU A 71 -8.15 -11.70 -12.86
N SER A 72 -9.28 -11.46 -13.53
CA SER A 72 -9.78 -10.12 -13.81
C SER A 72 -11.23 -10.01 -13.41
N TYR A 73 -11.67 -8.82 -13.04
CA TYR A 73 -13.03 -8.56 -12.58
C TYR A 73 -13.51 -7.21 -13.07
N VAL A 74 -14.83 -7.04 -13.15
CA VAL A 74 -15.47 -5.75 -13.39
C VAL A 74 -15.88 -5.18 -12.04
N ARG A 75 -15.49 -3.94 -11.77
CA ARG A 75 -15.82 -3.29 -10.50
C ARG A 75 -17.32 -3.03 -10.41
N GLY A 76 -17.96 -3.66 -9.43
CA GLY A 76 -19.37 -3.48 -9.13
C GLY A 76 -19.68 -2.11 -8.55
N THR A 77 -20.96 -1.74 -8.55
CA THR A 77 -21.46 -0.43 -8.06
C THR A 77 -21.27 -0.20 -6.57
N ARG A 78 -20.99 -1.25 -5.79
CA ARG A 78 -20.67 -1.18 -4.36
C ARG A 78 -19.19 -0.90 -4.07
N ALA A 79 -18.35 -0.73 -5.09
CA ALA A 79 -16.95 -0.36 -4.88
C ALA A 79 -16.87 1.07 -4.30
N GLY A 80 -16.07 1.24 -3.24
CA GLY A 80 -15.85 2.56 -2.62
C GLY A 80 -15.22 3.58 -3.59
N GLU A 81 -14.46 3.11 -4.59
CA GLU A 81 -13.92 3.93 -5.66
C GLU A 81 -14.88 3.99 -6.85
N ARG A 82 -15.60 5.11 -6.98
CA ARG A 82 -16.65 5.29 -7.99
C ARG A 82 -16.10 5.54 -9.40
N ARG A 83 -14.89 6.11 -9.54
CA ARG A 83 -14.30 6.44 -10.85
C ARG A 83 -14.00 5.20 -11.70
N LEU A 84 -13.87 4.04 -11.06
CA LEU A 84 -13.49 2.80 -11.72
C LEU A 84 -14.67 1.81 -11.88
N VAL A 85 -15.89 2.18 -11.46
CA VAL A 85 -17.08 1.33 -11.60
C VAL A 85 -17.33 1.03 -13.08
N GLY A 86 -17.61 -0.23 -13.41
CA GLY A 86 -17.82 -0.67 -14.80
C GLY A 86 -16.54 -0.93 -15.59
N ASN A 87 -15.37 -0.51 -15.08
CA ASN A 87 -14.08 -0.83 -15.70
C ASN A 87 -13.61 -2.23 -15.29
N ARG A 88 -12.89 -2.89 -16.19
CA ARG A 88 -12.17 -4.14 -15.89
C ARG A 88 -10.88 -3.82 -15.14
N SER A 89 -10.62 -4.57 -14.08
CA SER A 89 -9.41 -4.48 -13.25
C SER A 89 -8.70 -5.84 -13.22
N ILE A 90 -7.38 -5.80 -13.02
CA ILE A 90 -6.52 -6.95 -12.74
C ILE A 90 -5.72 -6.66 -11.48
N GLY A 91 -5.74 -7.60 -10.55
CA GLY A 91 -5.09 -7.49 -9.24
C GLY A 91 -5.97 -6.88 -8.14
N ILE A 92 -5.61 -7.19 -6.91
CA ILE A 92 -6.30 -6.80 -5.67
C ILE A 92 -5.28 -6.08 -4.79
N GLY A 93 -5.71 -5.03 -4.11
CA GLY A 93 -4.87 -4.34 -3.15
C GLY A 93 -5.67 -3.60 -2.11
N GLY A 94 -4.99 -3.20 -1.03
CA GLY A 94 -5.62 -2.61 0.14
C GLY A 94 -4.63 -1.80 0.98
N HIS A 95 -5.15 -1.01 1.92
CA HIS A 95 -4.30 -0.29 2.86
C HIS A 95 -3.69 -1.25 3.89
N ILE A 96 -2.46 -0.94 4.32
CA ILE A 96 -1.87 -1.56 5.49
C ILE A 96 -2.32 -0.74 6.71
N ASN A 97 -3.14 -1.35 7.56
CA ASN A 97 -3.61 -0.75 8.81
C ASN A 97 -2.68 -1.12 9.99
N PRO A 98 -2.67 -0.35 11.08
CA PRO A 98 -1.98 -0.78 12.29
C PRO A 98 -2.63 -2.07 12.81
N VAL A 99 -1.81 -3.10 13.06
CA VAL A 99 -2.27 -4.30 13.76
C VAL A 99 -2.27 -3.97 15.25
N ASP A 100 -3.44 -3.89 15.88
CA ASP A 100 -3.59 -3.42 17.26
C ASP A 100 -2.88 -4.35 18.31
N ASN A 101 -2.41 -5.55 17.95
CA ASN A 101 -1.94 -6.57 18.91
C ASN A 101 -0.58 -7.31 18.63
N GLU A 102 0.18 -7.01 17.57
CA GLU A 102 1.38 -7.83 17.24
C GLU A 102 2.72 -7.09 17.14
N VAL A 103 2.75 -5.77 17.38
CA VAL A 103 3.97 -4.99 17.11
C VAL A 103 4.58 -4.47 18.41
N PRO A 104 5.81 -4.89 18.79
CA PRO A 104 6.52 -4.33 19.94
C PRO A 104 6.66 -2.81 19.82
N LEU A 105 6.44 -2.10 20.93
CA LEU A 105 6.49 -0.63 21.01
C LEU A 105 7.81 -0.02 20.51
N PHE A 106 8.91 -0.78 20.55
CA PHE A 106 10.28 -0.31 20.27
C PHE A 106 10.91 -0.90 19.01
N ASP A 107 10.29 -1.90 18.37
CA ASP A 107 10.88 -2.60 17.22
C ASP A 107 9.80 -2.89 16.17
N ARG A 108 9.44 -1.85 15.42
CA ARG A 108 8.45 -1.93 14.34
C ARG A 108 9.16 -2.31 13.05
N ASP A 109 9.22 -3.60 12.75
CA ASP A 109 9.63 -4.07 11.44
C ASP A 109 8.50 -3.84 10.42
N PHE A 110 8.46 -2.64 9.85
CA PHE A 110 7.49 -2.29 8.81
C PHE A 110 7.66 -3.11 7.53
N ARG A 111 8.86 -3.66 7.26
CA ARG A 111 9.09 -4.54 6.10
C ARG A 111 8.37 -5.87 6.33
N LYS A 112 8.48 -6.43 7.53
CA LYS A 112 7.73 -7.63 7.91
C LYS A 112 6.22 -7.39 7.85
N MET A 113 5.73 -6.26 8.38
CA MET A 113 4.31 -5.89 8.27
C MET A 113 3.83 -5.80 6.82
N TYR A 114 4.64 -5.19 5.95
CA TYR A 114 4.34 -5.13 4.52
C TYR A 114 4.26 -6.53 3.89
N ASN A 115 5.24 -7.40 4.17
CA ASN A 115 5.24 -8.77 3.65
C ASN A 115 4.01 -9.57 4.14
N THR A 116 3.66 -9.48 5.42
CA THR A 116 2.45 -10.13 5.96
C THR A 116 1.17 -9.58 5.31
N ALA A 117 1.12 -8.28 5.03
CA ALA A 117 -0.01 -7.70 4.30
C ALA A 117 -0.08 -8.22 2.87
N VAL A 118 1.05 -8.38 2.18
CA VAL A 118 1.12 -8.99 0.84
C VAL A 118 0.64 -10.45 0.86
N GLU A 119 1.02 -11.24 1.87
CA GLU A 119 0.60 -12.65 2.00
C GLU A 119 -0.89 -12.82 2.32
N ARG A 120 -1.54 -11.81 2.91
CA ARG A 120 -2.96 -11.83 3.26
C ARG A 120 -3.88 -11.58 2.06
N GLU A 121 -3.43 -10.80 1.09
CA GLU A 121 -4.22 -10.43 -0.10
C GLU A 121 -4.25 -11.55 -1.15
#